data_AF-A0A2P8VV86-F1
#
_entry.id   AF-A0A2P8VV86-F1
#
_cell.length_a   1.000
_cell.length_b   1.000
_cell.length_c   1.000
_cell.angle_alpha   90.00
_cell.angle_beta   90.00
_cell.angle_gamma   90.00
#
_symmetry.space_group_name_H-M   'P 1'
#
loop_
_entity.id
_entity.type
_entity.pdbx_description
1 polymer ?
#
loop_
_entity_poly.entity_id
_entity_poly.type
_entity_poly.pdbx_seq_one_letter_code
_entity_poly.pdbx_strand_id
1 'polypeptide(L)'
;MSQEESLDSQMEVSTIARFSQDLVDGQRRVSSIRGQIAQAPEAPNKLLEDCLVELELTVEELHTAQEELAAQNEELALARDEAEANALRYEDLFEYAPVGYLISDLHGAIQKLNFSAFTLLNVDRNRVVGKPLVTFIPADRRREFRSVLNQLPDRLQVKVSLRR
;
A
#
# COMPACT_ATOMS: atom_id res chain seq x y z
N MET A 1 -12.39 -7.46 9.59
CA MET A 1 -11.39 -6.59 8.93
C MET A 1 -12.05 -5.59 8.00
N SER A 2 -13.03 -5.98 7.17
CA SER A 2 -13.68 -5.10 6.18
C SER A 2 -14.56 -3.93 6.70
N GLN A 3 -14.90 -3.86 7.99
CA GLN A 3 -15.73 -2.76 8.53
C GLN A 3 -14.89 -1.64 9.17
N GLU A 4 -13.74 -1.95 9.78
CA GLU A 4 -12.87 -0.94 10.40
C GLU A 4 -12.07 -0.16 9.35
N GLU A 5 -11.53 -0.82 8.33
CA GLU A 5 -10.84 -0.13 7.21
C GLU A 5 -11.78 0.76 6.39
N SER A 6 -13.06 0.39 6.29
CA SER A 6 -14.06 1.20 5.58
C SER A 6 -14.47 2.45 6.37
N LEU A 7 -14.49 2.39 7.70
CA LEU A 7 -14.80 3.53 8.58
C LEU A 7 -13.62 4.51 8.66
N ASP A 8 -12.39 3.99 8.71
CA ASP A 8 -11.17 4.81 8.76
C ASP A 8 -10.97 5.58 7.46
N SER A 9 -11.14 4.91 6.31
CA SER A 9 -11.07 5.54 4.99
C SER A 9 -12.20 6.58 4.78
N GLN A 10 -13.41 6.34 5.30
CA GLN A 10 -14.49 7.33 5.27
C GLN A 10 -14.23 8.53 6.20
N MET A 11 -13.60 8.32 7.36
CA MET A 11 -13.20 9.41 8.25
C MET A 11 -12.10 10.28 7.62
N GLU A 12 -11.09 9.69 7.00
CA GLU A 12 -10.02 10.42 6.32
C GLU A 12 -10.54 11.28 5.17
N VAL A 13 -11.37 10.71 4.31
CA VAL A 13 -12.01 11.44 3.20
C VAL A 13 -12.89 12.59 3.73
N SER A 14 -13.64 12.36 4.81
CA SER A 14 -14.46 13.41 5.44
C SER A 14 -13.64 14.52 6.08
N THR A 15 -12.45 14.21 6.59
CA THR A 15 -11.54 15.16 7.23
C THR A 15 -10.87 16.05 6.19
N ILE A 16 -10.43 15.48 5.07
CA ILE A 16 -9.85 16.23 3.95
C ILE A 16 -10.90 17.17 3.33
N ALA A 17 -12.13 16.69 3.11
CA ALA A 17 -13.21 17.50 2.57
C ALA A 17 -13.58 18.68 3.49
N ARG A 18 -13.60 18.45 4.81
CA ARG A 18 -13.85 19.51 5.80
C ARG A 18 -12.74 20.56 5.81
N PHE A 19 -11.48 20.12 5.79
CA PHE A 19 -10.34 21.04 5.77
C PHE A 19 -10.29 21.89 4.49
N SER A 20 -10.61 21.30 3.34
CA SER A 20 -10.77 22.03 2.07
C SER A 20 -11.82 23.13 2.18
N GLN A 21 -12.99 22.80 2.74
CA GLN A 21 -14.06 23.77 2.98
C GLN A 21 -13.62 24.91 3.93
N ASP A 22 -12.92 24.57 5.02
CA ASP A 22 -12.40 25.54 5.98
C ASP A 22 -11.38 26.50 5.34
N LEU A 23 -10.54 26.02 4.41
CA LEU A 23 -9.59 26.84 3.64
C LEU A 23 -10.32 27.80 2.68
N VAL A 24 -11.29 27.32 1.91
CA VAL A 24 -12.10 28.16 1.02
C VAL A 24 -12.84 29.25 1.80
N ASP A 25 -13.39 28.90 2.97
CA ASP A 25 -14.07 29.87 3.83
C ASP A 25 -13.07 30.83 4.50
N GLY A 26 -11.85 30.39 4.80
CA GLY A 26 -10.73 31.23 5.21
C GLY A 26 -10.38 32.26 4.15
N GLN A 27 -10.16 31.81 2.91
CA GLN A 27 -9.82 32.65 1.76
C GLN A 27 -10.89 33.72 1.49
N ARG A 28 -12.18 33.32 1.50
CA ARG A 28 -13.30 34.28 1.37
C ARG A 28 -13.30 35.34 2.47
N ARG A 29 -12.98 34.98 3.71
CA ARG A 29 -12.90 35.93 4.83
C ARG A 29 -11.76 36.92 4.65
N VAL A 30 -10.58 36.46 4.22
CA VAL A 30 -9.42 37.34 3.98
C VAL A 30 -9.73 38.34 2.86
N SER A 31 -10.27 37.87 1.74
CA SER A 31 -10.65 38.76 0.62
C SER A 31 -11.77 39.75 1.00
N SER A 32 -12.69 39.35 1.87
CA SER A 32 -13.72 40.25 2.41
C SER A 32 -13.12 41.36 3.28
N ILE A 33 -12.16 41.02 4.16
CA ILE A 33 -11.46 41.98 5.02
C ILE A 33 -10.67 42.98 4.17
N ARG A 34 -9.94 42.48 3.16
CA ARG A 34 -9.21 43.33 2.21
C ARG A 34 -10.14 44.31 1.48
N GLY A 35 -11.29 43.84 1.02
CA GLY A 35 -12.30 44.66 0.35
C GLY A 35 -12.92 45.74 1.26
N GLN A 36 -13.09 45.45 2.56
CA GLN A 36 -13.58 46.43 3.55
C GLN A 36 -12.55 47.50 3.86
N ILE A 37 -11.27 47.13 3.97
CA ILE A 37 -10.16 48.05 4.24
C ILE A 37 -9.94 49.01 3.06
N ALA A 38 -10.05 48.50 1.82
CA ALA A 38 -9.95 49.34 0.62
C ALA A 38 -11.07 50.39 0.50
N GLN A 39 -12.20 50.20 1.19
CA GLN A 39 -13.34 51.12 1.22
C GLN A 39 -13.33 52.05 2.44
N ALA A 40 -12.38 51.90 3.35
CA ALA A 40 -12.29 52.73 4.54
C ALA A 40 -11.83 54.17 4.18
N PRO A 41 -12.40 55.21 4.80
CA PRO A 41 -12.06 56.61 4.52
C PRO A 41 -10.67 57.04 5.03
N GLU A 42 -10.05 56.25 5.92
CA GLU A 42 -8.67 56.46 6.36
C GLU A 42 -7.72 55.65 5.48
N ALA A 43 -6.58 56.25 5.09
CA ALA A 43 -5.55 55.54 4.33
C ALA A 43 -5.10 54.31 5.13
N PRO A 44 -5.33 53.08 4.63
CA PRO A 44 -4.98 51.88 5.35
C PRO A 44 -3.48 51.85 5.63
N ASN A 45 -3.10 51.38 6.82
CA ASN A 45 -1.70 51.24 7.20
C ASN A 45 -1.04 50.25 6.22
N LYS A 46 0.03 50.68 5.54
CA LYS A 46 0.76 49.86 4.55
C LYS A 46 1.16 48.48 5.09
N LEU A 47 1.52 48.40 6.38
CA LEU A 47 1.79 47.13 7.07
C LEU A 47 0.59 46.17 7.08
N LEU A 48 -0.64 46.69 7.19
CA LEU A 48 -1.85 45.87 7.17
C LEU A 48 -2.15 45.36 5.76
N GLU A 49 -1.93 46.17 4.72
CA GLU A 49 -2.04 45.74 3.32
C GLU A 49 -1.02 44.65 2.99
N ASP A 50 0.25 44.86 3.37
CA ASP A 50 1.33 43.89 3.16
C ASP A 50 1.02 42.55 3.85
N CYS A 51 0.56 42.57 5.11
CA CYS A 51 0.16 41.36 5.84
C CYS A 51 -1.04 40.64 5.21
N LEU A 52 -2.02 41.38 4.67
CA LEU A 52 -3.18 40.76 4.02
C LEU A 52 -2.81 40.10 2.69
N VAL A 53 -1.93 40.74 1.91
CA VAL A 53 -1.41 40.14 0.68
C VAL A 53 -0.63 38.86 0.99
N GLU A 54 0.23 38.89 2.01
CA GLU A 54 1.00 37.70 2.44
C GLU A 54 0.08 36.58 2.94
N LEU A 55 -0.99 36.92 3.67
CA LEU A 55 -1.99 35.94 4.11
C LEU A 55 -2.79 35.35 2.95
N GLU A 56 -3.22 36.16 1.97
CA GLU A 56 -3.92 35.68 0.77
C GLU A 56 -3.05 34.69 -0.01
N LEU A 57 -1.78 35.05 -0.25
CA LEU A 57 -0.81 34.19 -0.90
C LEU A 57 -0.64 32.86 -0.15
N THR A 58 -0.45 32.92 1.17
CA THR A 58 -0.25 31.71 1.99
C THR A 58 -1.48 30.79 1.96
N VAL A 59 -2.70 31.36 1.99
CA VAL A 59 -3.93 30.56 1.93
C VAL A 59 -4.10 29.94 0.55
N GLU A 60 -3.73 30.64 -0.53
CA GLU A 60 -3.74 30.10 -1.89
C GLU A 60 -2.73 28.96 -2.05
N GLU A 61 -1.49 29.13 -1.58
CA GLU A 61 -0.48 28.06 -1.58
C GLU A 61 -0.95 26.82 -0.80
N LEU A 62 -1.58 27.02 0.37
CA LEU A 62 -2.16 25.92 1.15
C LEU A 62 -3.33 25.24 0.43
N HIS A 63 -4.17 25.99 -0.27
CA HIS A 63 -5.27 25.44 -1.05
C HIS A 63 -4.74 24.57 -2.19
N THR A 64 -3.75 25.06 -2.96
CA THR A 64 -3.13 24.27 -4.04
C THR A 64 -2.48 23.00 -3.49
N ALA A 65 -1.73 23.09 -2.39
CA ALA A 65 -1.11 21.92 -1.75
C ALA A 65 -2.17 20.90 -1.28
N GLN A 66 -3.32 21.37 -0.79
CA GLN A 66 -4.42 20.50 -0.37
C GLN A 66 -5.06 19.76 -1.55
N GLU A 67 -5.27 20.43 -2.68
CA GLU A 67 -5.80 19.81 -3.90
C GLU A 67 -4.85 18.73 -4.43
N GLU A 68 -3.55 19.02 -4.44
CA GLU A 68 -2.53 18.06 -4.87
C GLU A 68 -2.49 16.82 -3.95
N LEU A 69 -2.54 17.01 -2.63
CA LEU A 69 -2.61 15.91 -1.67
C LEU A 69 -3.88 15.07 -1.84
N ALA A 70 -5.03 15.71 -2.12
CA ALA A 70 -6.27 14.99 -2.37
C ALA A 70 -6.17 14.11 -3.62
N ALA A 71 -5.59 14.63 -4.70
CA ALA A 71 -5.36 13.86 -5.92
C ALA A 71 -4.39 12.68 -5.71
N GLN A 72 -3.28 12.90 -4.98
CA GLN A 72 -2.33 11.83 -4.65
C GLN A 72 -2.96 10.72 -3.80
N ASN A 73 -3.82 11.08 -2.84
CA ASN A 73 -4.53 10.11 -2.03
C ASN A 73 -5.53 9.28 -2.85
N GLU A 74 -6.24 9.90 -3.80
CA GLU A 74 -7.16 9.17 -4.70
C GLU A 74 -6.39 8.19 -5.59
N GLU A 75 -5.27 8.62 -6.18
CA GLU A 75 -4.40 7.75 -6.98
C GLU A 75 -3.85 6.57 -6.15
N LEU A 76 -3.42 6.85 -4.92
CA LEU A 76 -2.94 5.81 -3.99
C LEU A 76 -4.04 4.80 -3.64
N ALA A 77 -5.26 5.26 -3.41
CA ALA A 77 -6.40 4.40 -3.13
C ALA A 77 -6.69 3.47 -4.31
N LEU A 78 -6.73 4.00 -5.53
CA LEU A 78 -6.91 3.21 -6.75
C LEU A 78 -5.80 2.18 -6.95
N ALA A 79 -4.54 2.58 -6.75
CA ALA A 79 -3.40 1.68 -6.87
C ALA A 79 -3.42 0.56 -5.83
N ARG A 80 -3.86 0.85 -4.59
CA ARG A 80 -4.04 -0.15 -3.53
C ARG A 80 -5.11 -1.15 -3.91
N ASP A 81 -6.27 -0.68 -4.35
CA ASP A 81 -7.40 -1.55 -4.71
C ASP A 81 -7.04 -2.46 -5.90
N GLU A 82 -6.30 -1.95 -6.89
CA GLU A 82 -5.77 -2.76 -7.99
C GLU A 82 -4.75 -3.81 -7.50
N ALA A 83 -3.84 -3.42 -6.60
CA ALA A 83 -2.86 -4.33 -6.02
C ALA A 83 -3.53 -5.46 -5.23
N GLU A 84 -4.59 -5.16 -4.47
CA GLU A 84 -5.36 -6.15 -3.72
C GLU A 84 -6.10 -7.12 -4.66
N ALA A 85 -6.78 -6.60 -5.68
CA ALA A 85 -7.45 -7.41 -6.68
C ALA A 85 -6.47 -8.35 -7.41
N ASN A 86 -5.29 -7.84 -7.74
CA ASN A 86 -4.22 -8.65 -8.33
C ASN A 86 -3.71 -9.71 -7.34
N ALA A 87 -3.48 -9.35 -6.07
CA ALA A 87 -3.02 -10.28 -5.05
C ALA A 87 -4.00 -11.46 -4.87
N LEU A 88 -5.31 -11.18 -4.81
CA LEU A 88 -6.36 -12.21 -4.76
C LEU A 88 -6.33 -13.11 -5.99
N ARG A 89 -6.24 -12.51 -7.18
CA ARG A 89 -6.14 -13.28 -8.44
C ARG A 89 -4.89 -14.16 -8.48
N TYR A 90 -3.75 -13.66 -8.01
CA TYR A 90 -2.51 -14.43 -7.91
C TYR A 90 -2.65 -15.56 -6.90
N GLU A 91 -3.31 -15.34 -5.77
CA GLU A 91 -3.57 -16.36 -4.77
C GLU A 91 -4.43 -17.49 -5.36
N ASP A 92 -5.51 -17.18 -6.06
CA ASP A 92 -6.34 -18.17 -6.74
C ASP A 92 -5.55 -18.95 -7.78
N LEU A 93 -4.80 -18.27 -8.65
CA LEU A 93 -3.97 -18.92 -9.66
C LEU A 93 -2.90 -19.82 -9.06
N PHE A 94 -2.29 -19.40 -7.94
CA PHE A 94 -1.30 -20.20 -7.23
C PHE A 94 -1.96 -21.42 -6.60
N GLU A 95 -3.02 -21.23 -5.82
CA GLU A 95 -3.68 -22.27 -5.02
C GLU A 95 -4.27 -23.37 -5.90
N TYR A 96 -4.94 -22.99 -7.00
CA TYR A 96 -5.63 -23.90 -7.90
C TYR A 96 -4.81 -24.34 -9.12
N ALA A 97 -3.52 -24.01 -9.18
CA ALA A 97 -2.68 -24.49 -10.26
C ALA A 97 -2.64 -26.03 -10.30
N PRO A 98 -2.71 -26.66 -11.49
CA PRO A 98 -2.70 -28.12 -11.64
C PRO A 98 -1.31 -28.75 -11.39
N VAL A 99 -0.29 -27.93 -11.14
CA VAL A 99 1.08 -28.34 -10.85
C VAL A 99 1.40 -27.96 -9.41
N GLY A 100 2.13 -28.81 -8.69
CA GLY A 100 2.55 -28.51 -7.33
C GLY A 100 3.59 -27.39 -7.31
N TYR A 101 3.28 -26.29 -6.64
CA TYR A 101 4.21 -25.19 -6.37
C TYR A 101 4.45 -25.04 -4.88
N LEU A 102 5.70 -24.75 -4.54
CA LEU A 102 6.09 -24.34 -3.19
C LEU A 102 7.00 -23.11 -3.28
N ILE A 103 6.96 -22.31 -2.21
CA ILE A 103 7.85 -21.18 -1.96
C ILE A 103 8.63 -21.52 -0.70
N SER A 104 9.95 -21.38 -0.73
CA SER A 104 10.80 -21.53 0.44
C SER A 104 11.64 -20.28 0.67
N ASP A 105 12.19 -20.14 1.88
CA ASP A 105 13.30 -19.23 2.10
C ASP A 105 14.59 -19.74 1.43
N LEU A 106 15.66 -18.95 1.57
CA LEU A 106 17.00 -19.26 1.05
C LEU A 106 17.63 -20.50 1.72
N HIS A 107 17.18 -20.86 2.93
CA HIS A 107 17.62 -22.05 3.66
C HIS A 107 16.76 -23.29 3.33
N GLY A 108 15.78 -23.14 2.43
CA GLY A 108 14.88 -24.21 2.01
C GLY A 108 13.77 -24.50 3.01
N ALA A 109 13.50 -23.63 3.99
CA ALA A 109 12.32 -23.75 4.84
C ALA A 109 11.07 -23.32 4.07
N ILE A 110 10.04 -24.17 4.07
CA ILE A 110 8.85 -23.96 3.26
C ILE A 110 8.04 -22.80 3.84
N GLN A 111 7.75 -21.78 3.02
CA GLN A 111 6.91 -20.63 3.39
C GLN A 111 5.47 -20.82 2.93
N LYS A 112 5.25 -21.32 1.70
CA LYS A 112 3.92 -21.53 1.13
C LYS A 112 3.90 -22.74 0.21
N LEU A 113 2.78 -23.44 0.13
CA LEU A 113 2.51 -24.45 -0.88
C LEU A 113 1.09 -24.26 -1.43
N ASN A 114 0.90 -24.61 -2.69
CA ASN A 114 -0.43 -24.69 -3.27
C ASN A 114 -1.10 -26.04 -3.00
N PHE A 115 -2.39 -26.14 -3.34
CA PHE A 115 -3.19 -27.35 -3.12
C PHE A 115 -2.61 -28.59 -3.81
N SER A 116 -2.08 -28.44 -5.03
CA SER A 116 -1.45 -29.54 -5.75
C SER A 116 -0.19 -30.05 -5.05
N ALA A 117 0.68 -29.16 -4.55
CA ALA A 117 1.88 -29.55 -3.80
C ALA A 117 1.54 -30.17 -2.44
N PHE A 118 0.52 -29.64 -1.77
CA PHE A 118 -0.04 -30.23 -0.55
C PHE A 118 -0.45 -31.69 -0.77
N THR A 119 -1.22 -31.93 -1.83
CA THR A 119 -1.70 -33.27 -2.21
C THR A 119 -0.54 -34.20 -2.61
N LEU A 120 0.45 -33.68 -3.34
CA LEU A 120 1.61 -34.48 -3.79
C LEU A 120 2.53 -34.88 -2.64
N LEU A 121 2.75 -33.98 -1.67
CA LEU A 121 3.60 -34.27 -0.51
C LEU A 121 2.87 -35.07 0.57
N ASN A 122 1.53 -35.11 0.54
CA ASN A 122 0.69 -35.81 1.50
C ASN A 122 1.00 -35.42 2.97
N VAL A 123 1.00 -34.11 3.23
CA VAL A 123 1.40 -33.49 4.50
C VAL A 123 0.26 -32.70 5.11
N ASP A 124 0.26 -32.48 6.43
CA ASP A 124 -0.68 -31.57 7.09
C ASP A 124 -0.29 -30.10 6.90
N ARG A 125 -1.26 -29.22 6.58
CA ARG A 125 -0.99 -27.82 6.16
C ARG A 125 -0.41 -27.02 7.33
N ASN A 126 -0.91 -27.33 8.52
CA ASN A 126 -0.49 -26.72 9.78
C ASN A 126 0.90 -27.23 10.25
N ARG A 127 1.48 -28.22 9.57
CA ARG A 127 2.74 -28.85 9.98
C ARG A 127 3.81 -28.80 8.91
N VAL A 128 3.56 -28.19 7.76
CA VAL A 128 4.52 -28.14 6.63
C VAL A 128 5.20 -26.78 6.51
N VAL A 129 4.52 -25.68 6.84
CA VAL A 129 5.12 -24.34 6.85
C VAL A 129 6.22 -24.28 7.93
N GLY A 130 7.36 -23.68 7.58
CA GLY A 130 8.57 -23.62 8.40
C GLY A 130 9.44 -24.88 8.36
N LYS A 131 8.96 -25.99 7.78
CA LYS A 131 9.79 -27.21 7.71
C LYS A 131 10.80 -27.13 6.56
N PRO A 132 12.02 -27.64 6.76
CA PRO A 132 12.99 -27.77 5.68
C PRO A 132 12.49 -28.71 4.58
N LEU A 133 12.48 -28.24 3.34
CA LEU A 133 12.05 -28.99 2.15
C LEU A 133 12.81 -30.31 1.98
N VAL A 134 14.09 -30.35 2.38
CA VAL A 134 14.93 -31.55 2.35
C VAL A 134 14.36 -32.73 3.15
N THR A 135 13.47 -32.47 4.11
CA THR A 135 12.80 -33.52 4.90
C THR A 135 11.87 -34.37 4.04
N PHE A 136 11.30 -33.78 2.99
CA PHE A 136 10.36 -34.43 2.07
C PHE A 136 11.07 -35.07 0.85
N ILE A 137 12.40 -35.00 0.82
CA ILE A 137 13.21 -35.59 -0.25
C ILE A 137 13.76 -36.96 0.20
N PRO A 138 13.73 -37.98 -0.67
CA PRO A 138 14.33 -39.29 -0.43
C PRO A 138 15.77 -39.18 0.09
N ALA A 139 16.12 -40.02 1.08
CA ALA A 139 17.36 -39.88 1.87
C ALA A 139 18.64 -39.92 1.01
N ASP A 140 18.63 -40.72 -0.04
CA ASP A 140 19.67 -40.88 -1.05
C ASP A 140 19.92 -39.60 -1.87
N ARG A 141 18.89 -38.78 -2.08
CA ARG A 141 18.98 -37.53 -2.87
C ARG A 141 19.18 -36.26 -2.04
N ARG A 142 19.11 -36.34 -0.71
CA ARG A 142 19.23 -35.16 0.17
C ARG A 142 20.56 -34.42 0.05
N ARG A 143 21.66 -35.14 -0.19
CA ARG A 143 23.00 -34.54 -0.33
C ARG A 143 23.11 -33.72 -1.61
N GLU A 144 22.64 -34.30 -2.72
CA GLU A 144 22.58 -33.62 -4.02
C GLU A 144 21.69 -32.37 -3.93
N PHE A 145 20.50 -32.51 -3.36
CA PHE A 145 19.57 -31.39 -3.19
C PHE A 145 20.14 -30.23 -2.36
N ARG A 146 20.79 -30.51 -1.22
CA ARG A 146 21.44 -29.46 -0.41
C ARG A 146 22.56 -28.77 -1.17
N SER A 147 23.32 -29.52 -1.96
CA SER A 147 24.38 -28.95 -2.81
C SER A 147 23.78 -27.96 -3.80
N VAL A 148 22.67 -28.33 -4.46
CA VAL A 148 21.96 -27.44 -5.39
C VAL A 148 21.40 -26.21 -4.67
N LEU A 149 20.74 -26.37 -3.52
CA LEU A 149 20.20 -25.25 -2.75
C LEU A 149 21.29 -24.26 -2.34
N ASN A 150 22.45 -24.74 -1.86
CA ASN A 150 23.55 -23.88 -1.43
C ASN A 150 24.28 -23.19 -2.59
N GLN A 151 24.05 -23.62 -3.83
CA GLN A 151 24.58 -22.98 -5.04
C GLN A 151 23.62 -21.90 -5.58
N LEU A 152 22.41 -21.78 -5.05
CA LEU A 152 21.48 -20.73 -5.44
C LEU A 152 21.95 -19.39 -4.84
N PRO A 153 21.95 -18.29 -5.63
CA PRO A 153 22.29 -16.98 -5.11
C PRO A 153 21.30 -16.52 -4.05
N ASP A 154 21.78 -15.78 -3.04
CA ASP A 154 20.99 -15.23 -1.90
C ASP A 154 19.79 -14.33 -2.28
N ARG A 155 19.51 -14.12 -3.57
CA ARG A 155 18.39 -13.27 -4.05
C ARG A 155 17.22 -14.05 -4.65
N LEU A 156 17.26 -15.38 -4.74
CA LEU A 156 16.22 -16.16 -5.38
C LEU A 156 15.33 -16.89 -4.37
N GLN A 157 14.06 -16.50 -4.30
CA GLN A 157 13.02 -17.38 -3.76
C GLN A 157 12.98 -18.65 -4.63
N VAL A 158 13.16 -19.82 -4.01
CA VAL A 158 13.21 -21.09 -4.75
C VAL A 158 11.79 -21.51 -5.11
N LYS A 159 11.40 -21.29 -6.36
CA LYS A 159 10.14 -21.80 -6.93
C LYS A 159 10.38 -23.19 -7.51
N VAL A 160 9.95 -24.23 -6.78
CA VAL A 160 10.04 -25.63 -7.26
C VAL A 160 8.69 -26.03 -7.87
N SER A 161 8.70 -26.46 -9.13
CA SER A 161 7.54 -27.08 -9.79
C SER A 161 7.62 -28.60 -9.66
N LEU A 162 6.61 -29.22 -9.05
CA LEU A 162 6.50 -30.67 -8.90
C LEU A 162 5.66 -31.25 -10.06
N ARG A 163 6.26 -32.12 -10.88
CA ARG A 163 5.55 -32.94 -11.88
C ARG A 163 5.51 -34.40 -11.42
N ARG A 164 4.40 -35.10 -11.70
CA ARG A 164 4.29 -36.56 -11.55
C ARG A 164 5.18 -37.27 -12.56
#